data_AF-A0A9W3AFI9-F1
#
_entry.id   AF-A0A9W3AFI9-F1
#
_cell.length_a   1.000
_cell.length_b   1.000
_cell.length_c   1.000
_cell.angle_alpha   90.00
_cell.angle_beta   90.00
_cell.angle_gamma   90.00
#
_symmetry.space_group_name_H-M   'P 1'
#
loop_
_entity.id
_entity.type
_entity.pdbx_description
1 polymer ?
#
loop_
_entity_poly.entity_id
_entity_poly.type
_entity_poly.pdbx_seq_one_letter_code
_entity_poly.pdbx_strand_id
1 'polypeptide(L)'
;MSRAAGTLITTNNATYIPPRFMPGYRGYCPTIKYDYGETYGNQTAKYFQDYRSSVLNSSADPYAKGGQFPTVYSHNPDLVISNRTRTQDRWLLAPKYQLSNVDHDRKEEIYQFNRLANAHREHYTDKSGTVKPVDYFSIPTSGERQFKKIVTFAPDWLNPLLPIN
;
A
#
# COMPACT_ATOMS: atom_id res chain seq x y z
N MET A 1 42.33 -57.80 -4.25
CA MET A 1 41.48 -56.65 -3.89
C MET A 1 40.13 -57.16 -3.39
N SER A 2 40.02 -57.41 -2.08
CA SER A 2 38.81 -57.93 -1.43
C SER A 2 37.73 -56.85 -1.36
N ARG A 3 36.52 -57.15 -1.82
CA ARG A 3 35.36 -56.24 -1.69
C ARG A 3 34.64 -56.50 -0.37
N ALA A 4 34.35 -55.44 0.37
CA ALA A 4 33.69 -55.51 1.67
C ALA A 4 32.22 -55.94 1.56
N ALA A 5 31.75 -56.70 2.55
CA ALA A 5 30.37 -57.14 2.68
C ALA A 5 29.43 -55.93 2.81
N GLY A 6 28.46 -55.80 1.90
CA GLY A 6 27.49 -54.70 1.87
C GLY A 6 27.46 -53.87 0.58
N THR A 7 28.29 -54.18 -0.41
CA THR A 7 28.22 -53.49 -1.71
C THR A 7 27.00 -53.97 -2.50
N LEU A 8 25.94 -53.15 -2.57
CA LEU A 8 24.74 -53.41 -3.38
C LEU A 8 25.12 -53.48 -4.87
N ILE A 9 25.13 -54.67 -5.45
CA ILE A 9 25.28 -54.84 -6.89
C ILE A 9 23.92 -54.61 -7.54
N THR A 10 23.65 -53.37 -7.95
CA THR A 10 22.52 -53.07 -8.86
C THR A 10 22.97 -53.28 -10.30
N THR A 11 22.22 -54.06 -11.08
CA THR A 11 22.42 -54.20 -12.53
C THR A 11 22.00 -52.95 -13.31
N ASN A 12 21.26 -52.05 -12.65
CA ASN A 12 20.77 -50.82 -13.25
C ASN A 12 21.75 -49.69 -12.92
N ASN A 13 22.74 -49.49 -13.79
CA ASN A 13 23.47 -48.23 -13.81
C ASN A 13 22.51 -47.18 -14.39
N ALA A 14 21.92 -46.32 -13.54
CA ALA A 14 21.02 -45.26 -13.97
C ALA A 14 21.83 -44.22 -14.76
N THR A 15 22.14 -44.58 -16.00
CA THR A 15 22.94 -43.78 -16.91
C THR A 15 22.08 -42.59 -17.30
N TYR A 16 22.58 -41.38 -17.06
CA TYR A 16 21.89 -40.16 -17.46
C TYR A 16 21.57 -40.22 -18.95
N ILE A 17 20.29 -40.41 -19.28
CA ILE A 17 19.79 -40.32 -20.65
C ILE A 17 19.52 -38.83 -20.89
N PRO A 18 20.24 -38.15 -21.78
CA PRO A 18 19.99 -36.75 -22.05
C PRO A 18 18.53 -36.59 -22.53
N PRO A 19 17.81 -35.53 -22.14
CA PRO A 19 16.36 -35.38 -22.37
C PRO A 19 15.90 -35.54 -23.83
N ARG A 20 16.84 -35.42 -24.77
CA ARG A 20 16.68 -35.59 -26.21
C ARG A 20 16.42 -37.04 -26.63
N PHE A 21 16.90 -38.00 -25.83
CA PHE A 21 16.75 -39.44 -26.05
C PHE A 21 15.69 -40.07 -25.15
N MET A 22 15.14 -39.32 -24.19
CA MET A 22 13.92 -39.75 -23.50
C MET A 22 12.77 -39.73 -24.50
N PRO A 23 12.04 -40.84 -24.72
CA PRO A 23 10.84 -40.81 -25.52
C PRO A 23 9.92 -39.73 -24.94
N GLY A 24 9.49 -38.78 -25.78
CA GLY A 24 8.68 -37.62 -25.42
C GLY A 24 7.26 -37.96 -24.97
N TYR A 25 7.10 -39.01 -24.16
CA TYR A 25 5.84 -39.45 -23.60
C TYR A 25 5.29 -38.35 -22.69
N ARG A 26 4.16 -37.76 -23.09
CA ARG A 26 3.46 -36.69 -22.35
C ARG A 26 2.15 -37.18 -21.74
N GLY A 27 1.89 -38.48 -21.76
CA GLY A 27 0.63 -39.10 -21.35
C GLY A 27 -0.14 -39.71 -22.52
N TYR A 28 -1.33 -40.24 -22.23
CA TYR A 28 -2.23 -40.80 -23.24
C TYR A 28 -2.89 -39.68 -24.05
N CYS A 29 -2.77 -39.76 -25.37
CA CYS A 29 -3.48 -38.89 -26.31
C CYS A 29 -4.54 -39.71 -27.06
N PRO A 30 -5.83 -39.34 -26.98
CA PRO A 30 -6.88 -39.98 -27.77
C PRO A 30 -6.55 -40.01 -29.26
N THR A 31 -7.03 -41.03 -29.95
CA THR A 31 -6.96 -41.22 -31.42
C THR A 31 -5.57 -41.36 -32.07
N ILE A 32 -4.47 -41.02 -31.38
CA ILE A 32 -3.08 -41.15 -31.89
C ILE A 32 -2.75 -42.57 -32.37
N LYS A 33 -3.35 -43.60 -31.77
CA LYS A 33 -3.14 -45.01 -32.16
C LYS A 33 -3.56 -45.34 -33.59
N TYR A 34 -4.33 -44.47 -34.24
CA TYR A 34 -4.82 -44.67 -35.61
C TYR A 34 -3.97 -43.96 -36.67
N ASP A 35 -3.10 -43.01 -36.29
CA ASP A 35 -2.16 -42.40 -37.24
C ASP A 35 -0.78 -43.03 -37.12
N TYR A 36 -0.14 -43.25 -38.25
CA TYR A 36 1.14 -43.94 -38.40
C TYR A 36 2.07 -43.13 -39.30
N GLY A 37 3.39 -43.39 -39.21
CA GLY A 37 4.41 -42.74 -40.04
C GLY A 37 5.33 -41.77 -39.29
N GLU A 38 5.08 -41.51 -38.01
CA GLU A 38 5.92 -40.67 -37.15
C GLU A 38 6.30 -41.41 -35.85
N THR A 39 7.36 -40.95 -35.18
CA THR A 39 7.67 -41.45 -33.84
C THR A 39 6.60 -41.01 -32.85
N TYR A 40 6.33 -41.83 -31.83
CA TYR A 40 5.33 -41.52 -30.81
C TYR A 40 5.57 -40.15 -30.16
N GLY A 41 6.83 -39.78 -29.91
CA GLY A 41 7.19 -38.48 -29.36
C GLY A 41 6.89 -37.29 -30.29
N ASN A 42 7.11 -37.44 -31.60
CA ASN A 42 6.77 -36.39 -32.57
C ASN A 42 5.25 -36.24 -32.68
N GLN A 43 4.52 -37.35 -32.72
CA GLN A 43 3.08 -37.35 -32.88
C GLN A 43 2.36 -36.77 -31.66
N THR A 44 2.79 -37.09 -30.44
CA THR A 44 2.26 -36.47 -29.22
C THR A 44 2.60 -34.98 -29.12
N ALA A 45 3.80 -34.58 -29.54
CA ALA A 45 4.19 -33.18 -29.59
C ALA A 45 3.32 -32.39 -30.57
N LYS A 46 3.09 -32.93 -31.77
CA LYS A 46 2.18 -32.34 -32.78
C LYS A 46 0.76 -32.24 -32.25
N TYR A 47 0.21 -33.34 -31.71
CA TYR A 47 -1.12 -33.36 -31.12
C TYR A 47 -1.31 -32.28 -30.05
N PHE A 48 -0.32 -32.10 -29.17
CA PHE A 48 -0.39 -31.07 -28.14
C PHE A 48 -0.42 -29.66 -28.74
N GLN A 49 0.39 -29.39 -29.77
CA GLN A 49 0.37 -28.09 -30.46
C GLN A 49 -0.94 -27.86 -31.20
N ASP A 50 -1.47 -28.87 -31.89
CA ASP A 50 -2.75 -28.80 -32.60
C ASP A 50 -3.91 -28.58 -31.62
N TYR A 51 -3.93 -29.30 -30.49
CA TYR A 51 -4.88 -29.09 -29.40
C TYR A 51 -4.77 -27.68 -28.83
N ARG A 52 -3.57 -27.22 -28.49
CA ARG A 52 -3.33 -25.86 -27.98
C ARG A 52 -3.83 -24.81 -28.98
N SER A 53 -3.54 -24.98 -30.26
CA SER A 53 -3.93 -24.06 -31.34
C SER A 53 -5.44 -24.01 -31.52
N SER A 54 -6.10 -25.16 -31.56
CA SER A 54 -7.55 -25.24 -31.66
C SER A 54 -8.26 -24.64 -30.45
N VAL A 55 -7.77 -24.89 -29.23
CA VAL A 55 -8.28 -24.26 -28.00
C VAL A 55 -8.09 -22.75 -28.04
N LEU A 56 -6.92 -22.25 -28.43
CA LEU A 56 -6.68 -20.80 -28.54
C LEU A 56 -7.59 -20.15 -29.59
N ASN A 57 -7.76 -20.77 -30.76
CA ASN A 57 -8.62 -20.25 -31.82
C ASN A 57 -10.12 -20.26 -31.45
N SER A 58 -10.57 -21.30 -30.73
CA SER A 58 -11.96 -21.41 -30.25
C SER A 58 -12.25 -20.60 -29.00
N SER A 59 -11.23 -20.29 -28.19
CA SER A 59 -11.37 -19.52 -26.94
C SER A 59 -11.81 -18.06 -27.11
N ALA A 60 -11.90 -17.59 -28.37
CA ALA A 60 -12.40 -16.25 -28.71
C ALA A 60 -13.94 -16.19 -28.83
N ASP A 61 -14.63 -17.33 -28.85
CA ASP A 61 -16.10 -17.40 -28.90
C ASP A 61 -16.67 -17.39 -27.45
N PRO A 62 -17.60 -16.48 -27.10
CA PRO A 62 -18.35 -16.50 -25.84
C PRO A 62 -19.02 -17.84 -25.51
N TYR A 63 -19.26 -18.69 -26.51
CA TYR A 63 -19.88 -20.01 -26.37
C TYR A 63 -18.87 -21.17 -26.17
N ALA A 64 -17.56 -20.90 -26.12
CA ALA A 64 -16.55 -21.92 -25.89
C ALA A 64 -16.64 -22.50 -24.47
N LYS A 65 -16.72 -23.84 -24.37
CA LYS A 65 -16.77 -24.55 -23.07
C LYS A 65 -15.46 -24.36 -22.31
N GLY A 66 -15.46 -23.42 -21.38
CA GLY A 66 -14.29 -23.12 -20.53
C GLY A 66 -14.15 -21.63 -20.20
N GLY A 67 -14.78 -20.75 -20.98
CA GLY A 67 -14.65 -19.31 -20.79
C GLY A 67 -13.25 -18.79 -21.11
N GLN A 68 -13.09 -17.48 -21.02
CA GLN A 68 -11.86 -16.80 -21.42
C GLN A 68 -11.00 -16.48 -20.21
N PHE A 69 -9.93 -17.25 -20.00
CA PHE A 69 -9.00 -17.02 -18.89
C PHE A 69 -7.94 -15.98 -19.27
N PRO A 70 -7.69 -14.95 -18.43
CA PRO A 70 -6.62 -14.00 -18.67
C PRO A 70 -5.27 -14.70 -18.48
N THR A 71 -4.56 -14.96 -19.58
CA THR A 71 -3.22 -15.57 -19.58
C THR A 71 -2.24 -14.71 -20.37
N VAL A 72 -1.00 -14.64 -19.90
CA VAL A 72 0.10 -13.93 -20.59
C VAL A 72 0.53 -14.58 -21.91
N TYR A 73 0.12 -15.82 -22.15
CA TYR A 73 0.42 -16.57 -23.36
C TYR A 73 -0.70 -16.52 -24.41
N SER A 74 -1.67 -15.62 -24.21
CA SER A 74 -2.74 -15.38 -25.18
C SER A 74 -2.31 -14.32 -26.20
N HIS A 75 -2.73 -14.50 -27.46
CA HIS A 75 -2.52 -13.52 -28.53
C HIS A 75 -3.56 -12.40 -28.52
N ASN A 76 -4.59 -12.47 -27.66
CA ASN A 76 -5.59 -11.44 -27.51
C ASN A 76 -5.10 -10.34 -26.55
N PRO A 77 -4.88 -9.09 -27.02
CA PRO A 77 -4.37 -8.00 -26.19
C PRO A 77 -5.31 -7.65 -25.03
N ASP A 78 -6.63 -7.79 -25.16
CA ASP A 78 -7.59 -7.43 -24.11
C ASP A 78 -7.48 -8.34 -22.88
N LEU A 79 -7.12 -9.61 -23.09
CA LEU A 79 -6.84 -10.55 -22.00
C LEU A 79 -5.50 -10.31 -21.32
N VAL A 80 -4.51 -9.85 -22.09
CA VAL A 80 -3.18 -9.52 -21.59
C VAL A 80 -3.24 -8.22 -20.78
N ILE A 81 -3.96 -7.22 -21.27
CA ILE A 81 -4.17 -5.93 -20.62
C ILE A 81 -4.96 -6.10 -19.32
N SER A 82 -6.06 -6.87 -19.33
CA SER A 82 -6.82 -7.16 -18.10
C SER A 82 -6.04 -7.96 -17.05
N ASN A 83 -5.07 -8.79 -17.46
CA ASN A 83 -4.17 -9.46 -16.51
C ASN A 83 -3.16 -8.47 -15.90
N ARG A 84 -2.67 -7.52 -16.69
CA ARG A 84 -1.72 -6.48 -16.25
C ARG A 84 -2.36 -5.54 -15.22
N THR A 85 -3.59 -5.08 -15.47
CA THR A 85 -4.33 -4.24 -14.53
C THR A 85 -4.57 -4.94 -13.19
N ARG A 86 -4.87 -6.24 -13.21
CA ARG A 86 -5.15 -7.03 -11.98
C ARG A 86 -3.92 -7.34 -11.14
N THR A 87 -2.74 -7.42 -11.76
CA THR A 87 -1.49 -7.83 -11.12
C THR A 87 -0.57 -6.65 -10.84
N GLN A 88 -0.16 -5.89 -11.86
CA GLN A 88 0.81 -4.78 -11.73
C GLN A 88 0.16 -3.48 -11.28
N ASP A 89 -0.95 -3.07 -11.91
CA ASP A 89 -1.53 -1.75 -11.62
C ASP A 89 -2.08 -1.66 -10.20
N ARG A 90 -2.49 -2.79 -9.61
CA ARG A 90 -2.83 -2.87 -8.18
C ARG A 90 -1.71 -2.35 -7.29
N TRP A 91 -0.45 -2.71 -7.58
CA TRP A 91 0.71 -2.29 -6.79
C TRP A 91 1.10 -0.84 -7.08
N LEU A 92 0.92 -0.37 -8.32
CA LEU A 92 1.18 1.02 -8.70
C LEU A 92 0.16 2.00 -8.08
N LEU A 93 -1.11 1.57 -8.01
CA LEU A 93 -2.23 2.34 -7.46
C LEU A 93 -2.46 2.06 -5.97
N ALA A 94 -1.57 1.33 -5.32
CA ALA A 94 -1.72 1.01 -3.91
C ALA A 94 -1.71 2.32 -3.09
N PRO A 95 -2.75 2.59 -2.27
CA PRO A 95 -2.77 3.77 -1.42
C PRO A 95 -1.59 3.74 -0.44
N LYS A 96 -0.92 4.89 -0.31
CA LYS A 96 0.19 5.07 0.64
C LYS A 96 -0.37 5.62 1.94
N TYR A 97 -0.32 4.80 2.99
CA TYR A 97 -0.69 5.22 4.34
C TYR A 97 0.56 5.62 5.12
N GLN A 98 0.48 6.71 5.88
CA GLN A 98 1.48 7.06 6.88
C GLN A 98 0.82 6.97 8.25
N LEU A 99 1.38 6.15 9.14
CA LEU A 99 0.94 6.08 10.52
C LEU A 99 1.45 7.32 11.25
N SER A 100 0.54 8.05 11.87
CA SER A 100 0.85 9.17 12.74
C SER A 100 0.29 8.88 14.13
N ASN A 101 1.03 9.26 15.18
CA ASN A 101 0.53 9.17 16.56
C ASN A 101 -0.40 10.35 16.92
N VAL A 102 -0.66 11.24 15.97
CA VAL A 102 -1.51 12.41 16.16
C VAL A 102 -2.92 12.05 15.70
N ASP A 103 -3.83 12.04 16.66
CA ASP A 103 -5.27 12.00 16.38
C ASP A 103 -5.74 13.43 16.08
N HIS A 104 -5.96 13.70 14.79
CA HIS A 104 -6.38 15.01 14.31
C HIS A 104 -7.80 15.35 14.74
N ASP A 105 -8.70 14.37 14.77
CA ASP A 105 -10.11 14.59 15.12
C ASP A 105 -10.22 14.94 16.60
N ARG A 106 -9.55 14.17 17.46
CA ARG A 106 -9.46 14.48 18.90
C ARG A 106 -8.83 15.85 19.18
N LYS A 107 -7.82 16.22 18.41
CA LYS A 107 -7.16 17.53 18.52
C LYS A 107 -8.16 18.65 18.23
N GLU A 108 -8.93 18.55 17.15
CA GLU A 108 -9.95 19.53 16.81
C GLU A 108 -11.06 19.61 17.87
N GLU A 109 -11.53 18.47 18.39
CA GLU A 109 -12.51 18.42 19.48
C GLU A 109 -12.04 19.20 20.72
N ILE A 110 -10.78 19.00 21.13
CA ILE A 110 -10.20 19.70 22.29
C ILE A 110 -10.14 21.21 22.04
N TYR A 111 -9.75 21.65 20.83
CA TYR A 111 -9.73 23.07 20.49
C TYR A 111 -11.12 23.70 20.53
N GLN A 112 -12.11 23.04 19.94
CA GLN A 112 -13.49 23.54 19.95
C GLN A 112 -14.04 23.61 21.38
N PHE A 113 -13.81 22.59 22.18
CA PHE A 113 -14.21 22.58 23.59
C PHE A 113 -13.57 23.75 24.36
N ASN A 114 -12.27 23.97 24.21
CA ASN A 114 -11.56 25.06 24.87
C ASN A 114 -12.10 26.43 24.43
N ARG A 115 -12.35 26.61 23.13
CA ARG A 115 -12.96 27.83 22.57
C ARG A 115 -14.34 28.10 23.18
N LEU A 116 -15.22 27.10 23.21
CA LEU A 116 -16.57 27.24 23.77
C LEU A 116 -16.54 27.52 25.28
N ALA A 117 -15.67 26.84 26.02
CA ALA A 117 -15.48 27.07 27.45
C ALA A 117 -15.03 28.51 27.75
N ASN A 118 -14.10 29.05 26.96
CA ASN A 118 -13.66 30.44 27.10
C ASN A 118 -14.77 31.43 26.73
N ALA A 119 -15.51 31.21 25.65
CA ALA A 119 -16.65 32.04 25.27
C ALA A 119 -17.74 32.06 26.36
N HIS A 120 -17.99 30.93 27.01
CA HIS A 120 -18.89 30.87 28.16
C HIS A 120 -18.34 31.67 29.35
N ARG A 121 -17.03 31.61 29.61
CA ARG A 121 -16.38 32.37 30.69
C ARG A 121 -16.56 33.89 30.56
N GLU A 122 -16.58 34.42 29.34
CA GLU A 122 -16.86 35.84 29.05
C GLU A 122 -18.27 36.30 29.50
N HIS A 123 -19.19 35.37 29.74
CA HIS A 123 -20.53 35.72 30.25
C HIS A 123 -20.53 36.01 31.76
N TYR A 124 -19.57 35.46 32.51
CA TYR A 124 -19.44 35.69 33.95
C TYR A 124 -18.51 36.83 34.31
N THR A 125 -17.74 37.35 33.35
CA THR A 125 -16.91 38.53 33.58
C THR A 125 -17.80 39.76 33.76
N ASP A 126 -17.54 40.54 34.82
CA ASP A 126 -18.26 41.79 35.03
C ASP A 126 -18.03 42.76 33.86
N LYS A 127 -19.12 43.20 33.24
CA LYS A 127 -19.14 44.17 32.14
C LYS A 127 -19.40 45.60 32.60
N SER A 128 -19.84 45.77 33.86
CA SER A 128 -20.21 47.08 34.42
C SER A 128 -19.00 47.90 34.85
N GLY A 129 -17.84 47.25 35.04
CA GLY A 129 -16.60 47.89 35.50
C GLY A 129 -16.67 48.38 36.95
N THR A 130 -17.68 47.95 37.71
CA THR A 130 -17.89 48.37 39.09
C THR A 130 -17.17 47.48 40.09
N VAL A 131 -16.92 46.22 39.72
CA VAL A 131 -16.22 45.26 40.58
C VAL A 131 -14.71 45.43 40.43
N LYS A 132 -14.04 45.81 41.53
CA LYS A 132 -12.57 45.89 41.56
C LYS A 132 -11.95 44.48 41.47
N PRO A 133 -10.85 44.31 40.71
CA PRO A 133 -10.14 43.04 40.66
C PRO A 133 -9.54 42.68 42.03
N VAL A 134 -9.50 41.40 42.35
CA VAL A 134 -8.91 40.89 43.60
C VAL A 134 -7.40 40.69 43.40
N ASP A 135 -6.57 41.33 44.23
CA ASP A 135 -5.10 41.31 44.11
C ASP A 135 -4.47 39.91 44.18
N TYR A 136 -5.16 38.94 44.79
CA TYR A 136 -4.67 37.57 44.92
C TYR A 136 -4.67 36.80 43.59
N PHE A 137 -5.61 37.09 42.69
CA PHE A 137 -5.74 36.38 41.42
C PHE A 137 -5.15 37.21 40.28
N SER A 138 -3.86 37.05 40.03
CA SER A 138 -3.19 37.68 38.89
C SER A 138 -3.29 36.79 37.65
N ILE A 139 -3.92 37.32 36.59
CA ILE A 139 -3.91 36.67 35.28
C ILE A 139 -2.53 36.94 34.65
N PRO A 140 -1.82 35.90 34.16
CA PRO A 140 -0.54 36.10 33.49
C PRO A 140 -0.75 37.04 32.30
N THR A 141 -0.07 38.18 32.36
CA THR A 141 -0.09 39.20 31.31
C THR A 141 1.22 39.11 30.53
N SER A 142 1.24 39.63 29.29
CA SER A 142 2.51 39.73 28.56
C SER A 142 3.50 40.59 29.36
N GLY A 143 4.80 40.23 29.31
CA GLY A 143 5.84 40.90 30.10
C GLY A 143 5.81 42.43 29.91
N GLU A 144 5.63 42.90 28.68
CA GLU A 144 5.47 44.33 28.39
C GLU A 144 4.35 45.00 29.20
N ARG A 145 3.20 44.35 29.36
CA ARG A 145 2.07 44.89 30.15
C ARG A 145 2.32 44.79 31.65
N GLN A 146 3.03 43.76 32.09
CA GLN A 146 3.37 43.57 33.50
C GLN A 146 4.36 44.65 33.98
N PHE A 147 5.40 44.94 33.19
CA PHE A 147 6.41 45.94 33.54
C PHE A 147 5.95 47.40 33.35
N LYS A 148 4.98 47.66 32.47
CA LYS A 148 4.40 49.01 32.28
C LYS A 148 3.61 49.56 33.48
N LYS A 149 3.26 48.74 34.48
CA LYS A 149 2.52 49.19 35.68
C LYS A 149 3.39 49.94 36.70
N ILE A 150 4.72 49.89 36.60
CA ILE A 150 5.63 50.63 37.48
C ILE A 150 6.18 51.83 36.71
N VAL A 151 5.33 52.83 36.49
CA VAL A 151 5.80 54.20 36.41
C VAL A 151 5.15 54.90 37.59
N THR A 152 5.81 54.83 38.74
CA THR A 152 5.49 55.72 39.85
C THR A 152 5.52 57.13 39.30
N PHE A 153 4.40 57.82 39.39
CA PHE A 153 4.25 59.26 39.20
C PHE A 153 5.48 59.95 39.78
N ALA A 154 6.43 60.35 38.92
CA ALA A 154 7.42 61.33 39.33
C ALA A 154 6.60 62.61 39.52
N PRO A 155 6.50 63.15 40.75
CA PRO A 155 5.72 64.36 40.96
C PRO A 155 6.33 65.49 40.12
N ASP A 156 5.46 66.36 39.58
CA ASP A 156 5.76 67.35 38.54
C ASP A 156 6.96 68.28 38.79
N TRP A 157 7.52 68.31 40.02
CA TRP A 157 8.70 69.07 40.40
C TRP A 157 10.06 68.42 40.05
N LEU A 158 10.07 67.23 39.43
CA LEU A 158 11.28 66.50 39.04
C LEU A 158 11.59 66.52 37.53
N ASN A 159 10.85 67.30 36.73
CA ASN A 159 11.18 67.52 35.30
C ASN A 159 12.05 68.78 35.15
N PRO A 160 13.37 68.66 34.88
CA PRO A 160 14.16 69.83 34.56
C PRO A 160 13.93 70.19 33.07
N LEU A 161 13.41 71.39 32.87
CA LEU A 161 13.60 72.24 31.69
C LEU A 161 12.86 71.82 30.40
N LEU A 162 11.69 72.42 30.17
CA LEU A 162 11.29 72.83 28.82
C LEU A 162 11.31 74.37 28.76
N PRO A 163 12.00 74.98 27.78
CA PRO A 163 12.18 76.42 27.72
C PRO A 163 10.88 77.11 27.30
N ILE A 164 10.57 78.20 28.00
CA ILE A 164 9.49 79.13 27.67
C ILE A 164 9.92 79.92 26.44
N ASN A 165 9.20 79.76 25.33
CA ASN A 165 9.13 80.70 24.21
C ASN A 165 7.66 81.06 23.98
#